data_AF-A0A133U863-F1
#
_entry.id   AF-A0A133U863-F1
#
_cell.length_a   1.000
_cell.length_b   1.000
_cell.length_c   1.000
_cell.angle_alpha   90.00
_cell.angle_beta   90.00
_cell.angle_gamma   90.00
#
_symmetry.space_group_name_H-M   'P 1'
#
loop_
_entity.id
_entity.type
_entity.pdbx_description
1 polymer ?
#
loop_
_entity_poly.entity_id
_entity_poly.type
_entity_poly.pdbx_seq_one_letter_code
_entity_poly.pdbx_strand_id
1 'polypeptide(L)'
;MEDEKSLDAEAVAFRLSHELGPYATKFAEYALKNKMCDESALKGLLTEEWDGAVPDSFVSTEEVSRSLMGVLHMFLDFAVEEAMQRKDCSYKESNISYYAEPYYDDSSAVLIVDRETRTLLCKKYIKTYHLDKEGVERFLEDVVKSTCDGIDLLRKRKNGGVEK
;
A
#
# COMPACT_ATOMS: atom_id res chain seq x y z
N MET A 1 -16.85 -6.04 -21.93
CA MET A 1 -15.39 -5.86 -22.08
C MET A 1 -14.73 -5.46 -20.75
N GLU A 2 -15.38 -5.70 -19.61
CA GLU A 2 -14.80 -5.56 -18.26
C GLU A 2 -14.45 -6.95 -17.67
N ASP A 3 -15.17 -8.01 -18.08
CA ASP A 3 -15.00 -9.38 -17.54
C ASP A 3 -13.67 -10.08 -17.91
N GLU A 4 -13.17 -9.94 -19.15
CA GLU A 4 -11.91 -10.62 -19.55
C GLU A 4 -10.68 -10.09 -18.80
N LYS A 5 -10.71 -8.85 -18.32
CA LYS A 5 -9.56 -8.22 -17.65
C LYS A 5 -9.54 -8.47 -16.14
N SER A 6 -10.69 -8.65 -15.49
CA SER A 6 -10.70 -9.08 -14.09
C SER A 6 -10.25 -10.54 -13.96
N LEU A 7 -10.62 -11.38 -14.92
CA LEU A 7 -10.18 -12.78 -15.00
C LEU A 7 -8.66 -12.92 -15.09
N ASP A 8 -7.97 -12.01 -15.80
CA ASP A 8 -6.51 -12.03 -15.93
C ASP A 8 -5.81 -11.60 -14.63
N ALA A 9 -6.31 -10.55 -13.96
CA ALA A 9 -5.78 -10.09 -12.67
C ALA A 9 -5.97 -11.14 -11.56
N GLU A 10 -7.14 -11.77 -11.49
CA GLU A 10 -7.42 -12.87 -10.54
C GLU A 10 -6.54 -14.09 -10.85
N ALA A 11 -6.29 -14.40 -12.12
CA ALA A 11 -5.41 -15.51 -12.51
C ALA A 11 -3.93 -15.24 -12.17
N VAL A 12 -3.45 -14.01 -12.32
CA VAL A 12 -2.10 -13.61 -11.91
C VAL A 12 -1.96 -13.67 -10.39
N ALA A 13 -2.91 -13.09 -9.65
CA ALA A 13 -2.91 -13.14 -8.21
C ALA A 13 -3.02 -14.57 -7.68
N PHE A 14 -3.84 -15.41 -8.29
CA PHE A 14 -3.93 -16.83 -7.95
C PHE A 14 -2.59 -17.55 -8.17
N ARG A 15 -1.89 -17.27 -9.29
CA ARG A 15 -0.56 -17.83 -9.55
C ARG A 15 0.46 -17.38 -8.51
N LEU A 16 0.42 -16.11 -8.11
CA LEU A 16 1.33 -15.56 -7.10
C LEU A 16 0.95 -15.92 -5.66
N SER A 17 -0.31 -16.29 -5.38
CA SER A 17 -0.81 -16.55 -4.03
C SER A 17 -0.13 -17.72 -3.31
N HIS A 18 0.52 -18.63 -4.04
CA HIS A 18 1.28 -19.74 -3.47
C HIS A 18 2.68 -19.32 -3.00
N GLU A 19 3.15 -18.15 -3.44
CA GLU A 19 4.49 -17.60 -3.15
C GLU A 19 4.44 -16.36 -2.24
N LEU A 20 3.27 -15.71 -2.18
CA LEU A 20 2.98 -14.46 -1.48
C LEU A 20 2.15 -14.67 -0.21
N GLY A 21 2.30 -13.75 0.74
CA GLY A 21 1.38 -13.65 1.86
C GLY A 21 0.03 -13.03 1.46
N PRO A 22 -0.94 -13.02 2.39
CA PRO A 22 -2.30 -12.54 2.13
C PRO A 22 -2.37 -11.08 1.70
N TYR A 23 -1.55 -10.19 2.26
CA TYR A 23 -1.59 -8.76 1.94
C TYR A 23 -0.90 -8.45 0.62
N ALA A 24 0.23 -9.09 0.31
CA ALA A 24 0.90 -8.97 -0.98
C ALA A 24 0.04 -9.55 -2.11
N THR A 25 -0.72 -10.62 -1.86
CA THR A 25 -1.68 -11.16 -2.83
C THR A 25 -2.80 -10.15 -3.14
N LYS A 26 -3.43 -9.59 -2.10
CA LYS A 26 -4.46 -8.55 -2.27
C LYS A 26 -3.92 -7.29 -2.94
N PHE A 27 -2.70 -6.89 -2.59
CA PHE A 27 -2.03 -5.78 -3.23
C PHE A 27 -1.80 -6.05 -4.73
N ALA A 28 -1.40 -7.27 -5.10
CA ALA A 28 -1.23 -7.65 -6.50
C ALA A 28 -2.54 -7.52 -7.30
N GLU A 29 -3.64 -8.05 -6.75
CA GLU A 29 -4.98 -7.92 -7.35
C GLU A 29 -5.37 -6.45 -7.53
N TYR A 30 -5.16 -5.65 -6.48
CA TYR A 30 -5.44 -4.23 -6.49
C TYR A 30 -4.60 -3.48 -7.53
N ALA A 31 -3.29 -3.71 -7.58
CA ALA A 31 -2.38 -3.04 -8.48
C ALA A 31 -2.71 -3.33 -9.95
N LEU A 32 -3.01 -4.59 -10.28
CA LEU A 32 -3.40 -4.99 -11.64
C LEU A 32 -4.76 -4.42 -12.04
N LYS A 33 -5.76 -4.53 -11.15
CA LYS A 33 -7.10 -3.98 -11.40
C LYS A 33 -7.07 -2.48 -11.68
N ASN A 34 -6.22 -1.74 -10.95
CA ASN A 34 -6.05 -0.30 -11.10
C ASN A 34 -4.97 0.09 -12.13
N LYS A 35 -4.33 -0.88 -12.80
CA LYS A 35 -3.27 -0.67 -13.81
C LYS A 35 -2.12 0.21 -13.29
N MET A 36 -1.72 0.01 -12.04
CA MET A 36 -0.65 0.79 -11.42
C MET A 36 0.72 0.43 -12.00
N CYS A 37 0.90 -0.84 -12.39
CA CYS A 37 2.08 -1.35 -13.06
C CYS A 37 1.70 -2.58 -13.92
N ASP A 38 2.64 -3.08 -14.72
CA ASP A 38 2.47 -4.34 -15.44
C ASP A 38 2.77 -5.57 -14.55
N GLU A 39 2.41 -6.76 -15.04
CA GLU A 39 2.61 -8.04 -14.33
C GLU A 39 4.08 -8.35 -14.07
N SER A 40 4.98 -7.98 -14.99
CA SER A 40 6.41 -8.26 -14.85
C SER A 40 7.04 -7.43 -13.74
N ALA A 41 6.73 -6.14 -13.71
CA ALA A 41 7.14 -5.23 -12.66
C ALA A 41 6.58 -5.68 -11.31
N LEU A 42 5.28 -6.00 -11.24
CA LEU A 42 4.63 -6.48 -10.03
C LEU A 42 5.25 -7.77 -9.49
N LYS A 43 5.59 -8.71 -10.37
CA LYS A 43 6.28 -9.93 -9.97
C LYS A 43 7.63 -9.62 -9.34
N GLY A 44 8.46 -8.79 -9.98
CA GLY A 44 9.75 -8.36 -9.40
C GLY A 44 9.58 -7.66 -8.05
N LEU A 45 8.54 -6.83 -7.90
CA LEU A 45 8.24 -6.13 -6.65
C LEU A 45 7.91 -7.06 -5.48
N LEU A 46 7.19 -8.15 -5.74
CA LEU A 46 6.58 -8.98 -4.70
C LEU A 46 7.29 -10.30 -4.47
N THR A 47 8.08 -10.79 -5.43
CA THR A 47 8.67 -12.14 -5.37
C THR A 47 10.18 -12.15 -5.31
N GLU A 48 10.84 -11.08 -5.77
CA GLU A 48 12.30 -10.98 -5.79
C GLU A 48 12.80 -10.15 -4.60
N GLU A 49 14.00 -10.46 -4.10
CA GLU A 49 14.71 -9.57 -3.19
C GLU A 49 15.21 -8.36 -3.98
N TRP A 50 15.03 -7.16 -3.42
CA TRP A 50 15.41 -5.94 -4.14
C TRP A 50 16.93 -5.79 -4.14
N ASP A 51 17.53 -5.72 -5.32
CA ASP A 51 18.95 -5.37 -5.48
C ASP A 51 19.13 -3.84 -5.38
N GLY A 52 18.90 -3.32 -4.17
CA GLY A 52 18.87 -1.88 -3.88
C GLY A 52 17.58 -1.47 -3.18
N ALA A 53 17.21 -0.19 -3.32
CA ALA A 53 16.05 0.41 -2.63
C ALA A 53 14.70 0.19 -3.34
N VAL A 54 14.71 -0.31 -4.58
CA VAL A 54 13.54 -0.61 -5.41
C VAL A 54 13.99 -1.60 -6.52
N PRO A 55 13.14 -2.49 -7.04
CA PRO A 55 13.54 -3.38 -8.12
C PRO A 55 13.89 -2.62 -9.40
N ASP A 56 14.84 -3.15 -10.18
CA ASP A 56 15.28 -2.58 -11.46
C ASP A 56 14.11 -2.40 -12.45
N SER A 57 13.10 -3.25 -12.38
CA SER A 57 11.88 -3.15 -13.20
C SER A 57 11.12 -1.83 -13.02
N PHE A 58 11.33 -1.12 -11.91
CA PHE A 58 10.75 0.19 -11.63
C PHE A 58 11.72 1.35 -11.86
N VAL A 59 13.01 1.09 -12.07
CA VAL A 59 14.02 2.13 -12.28
C VAL A 59 13.95 2.62 -13.73
N SER A 60 13.37 3.80 -13.94
CA SER A 60 13.53 4.50 -15.22
C SER A 60 14.92 5.13 -15.30
N THR A 61 15.39 5.48 -16.50
CA THR A 61 16.67 6.20 -16.70
C THR A 61 16.78 7.52 -15.93
N GLU A 62 15.67 8.04 -15.38
CA GLU A 62 15.66 9.23 -14.53
C GLU A 62 15.18 8.93 -13.10
N GLU A 63 16.17 8.71 -12.22
CA GLU A 63 16.14 8.81 -10.75
C GLU A 63 15.40 7.73 -9.93
N VAL A 64 16.18 6.91 -9.21
CA VAL A 64 15.74 5.87 -8.26
C VAL A 64 14.78 6.39 -7.18
N SER A 65 14.97 7.61 -6.68
CA SER A 65 14.08 8.19 -5.66
C SER A 65 12.65 8.41 -6.15
N ARG A 66 12.47 8.70 -7.45
CA ARG A 66 11.12 8.85 -8.05
C ARG A 66 10.45 7.49 -8.17
N SER A 67 11.20 6.47 -8.57
CA SER A 67 10.73 5.08 -8.61
C SER A 67 10.32 4.58 -7.22
N LEU A 68 11.14 4.84 -6.20
CA LEU A 68 10.84 4.50 -4.81
C LEU A 68 9.58 5.24 -4.31
N MET A 69 9.46 6.55 -4.57
CA MET A 69 8.24 7.30 -4.25
C MET A 69 7.00 6.67 -4.88
N GLY A 70 7.08 6.30 -6.17
CA GLY A 70 6.00 5.64 -6.89
C GLY A 70 5.56 4.34 -6.22
N VAL A 71 6.52 3.48 -5.87
CA VAL A 71 6.24 2.21 -5.17
C VAL A 71 5.60 2.44 -3.80
N LEU A 72 6.13 3.38 -3.01
CA LEU A 72 5.54 3.71 -1.70
C LEU A 72 4.11 4.24 -1.85
N HIS A 73 3.82 5.05 -2.87
CA HIS A 73 2.47 5.51 -3.17
C HIS A 73 1.54 4.35 -3.53
N MET A 74 1.98 3.38 -4.33
CA MET A 74 1.16 2.19 -4.63
C MET A 74 0.79 1.42 -3.36
N PHE A 75 1.75 1.21 -2.46
CA PHE A 75 1.50 0.53 -1.18
C PHE A 75 0.52 1.31 -0.30
N LEU A 76 0.65 2.63 -0.24
CA LEU A 76 -0.24 3.47 0.56
C LEU A 76 -1.65 3.56 0.00
N ASP A 77 -1.79 3.64 -1.32
CA ASP A 77 -3.10 3.67 -2.00
C ASP A 77 -3.87 2.37 -1.71
N PHE A 78 -3.21 1.23 -1.86
CA PHE A 78 -3.76 -0.07 -1.49
C PHE A 78 -4.12 -0.14 0.00
N ALA A 79 -3.19 0.25 0.88
CA ALA A 79 -3.39 0.09 2.31
C ALA A 79 -4.57 0.93 2.83
N VAL A 80 -4.77 2.12 2.25
CA VAL A 80 -5.93 2.96 2.55
C VAL A 80 -7.21 2.33 1.99
N GLU A 81 -7.24 1.89 0.74
CA GLU A 81 -8.42 1.23 0.17
C GLU A 81 -8.84 0.00 0.98
N GLU A 82 -7.91 -0.91 1.27
CA GLU A 82 -8.16 -2.13 2.04
C GLU A 82 -8.65 -1.80 3.46
N ALA A 83 -8.06 -0.80 4.12
CA ALA A 83 -8.51 -0.36 5.44
C ALA A 83 -9.93 0.22 5.38
N MET A 84 -10.25 1.02 4.36
CA MET A 84 -11.56 1.63 4.19
C MET A 84 -12.65 0.58 3.92
N GLN A 85 -12.37 -0.40 3.08
CA GLN A 85 -13.26 -1.54 2.84
C GLN A 85 -13.52 -2.33 4.14
N ARG A 86 -12.48 -2.65 4.92
CA ARG A 86 -12.65 -3.35 6.21
C ARG A 86 -13.43 -2.55 7.26
N LYS A 87 -13.53 -1.24 7.08
CA LYS A 87 -14.26 -0.33 7.97
C LYS A 87 -15.61 0.07 7.42
N ASP A 88 -16.08 -0.58 6.35
CA ASP A 88 -17.33 -0.28 5.65
C ASP A 88 -17.46 1.21 5.32
N CYS A 89 -16.39 1.80 4.78
CA CYS A 89 -16.39 3.19 4.34
C CYS A 89 -15.86 3.34 2.92
N SER A 90 -16.42 4.30 2.20
CA SER A 90 -15.98 4.65 0.86
C SER A 90 -14.73 5.53 0.92
N TYR A 91 -13.66 5.13 0.24
CA TYR A 91 -12.47 5.96 0.06
C TYR A 91 -12.82 7.33 -0.54
N LYS A 92 -13.74 7.37 -1.52
CA LYS A 92 -14.19 8.60 -2.21
C LYS A 92 -14.90 9.61 -1.29
N GLU A 93 -15.43 9.14 -0.17
CA GLU A 93 -16.13 9.98 0.81
C GLU A 93 -15.24 10.32 2.01
N SER A 94 -14.01 9.81 2.03
CA SER A 94 -13.09 10.00 3.14
C SER A 94 -12.20 11.23 2.93
N ASN A 95 -11.93 11.95 4.01
CA ASN A 95 -10.93 13.03 4.02
C ASN A 95 -9.51 12.49 4.25
N ILE A 96 -9.25 11.23 3.89
CA ILE A 96 -7.97 10.58 4.13
C ILE A 96 -6.98 11.01 3.04
N SER A 97 -5.74 11.25 3.43
CA SER A 97 -4.62 11.46 2.51
C SER A 97 -3.38 10.76 3.03
N TYR A 98 -2.49 10.39 2.12
CA TYR A 98 -1.23 9.74 2.46
C TYR A 98 -0.05 10.51 1.88
N TYR A 99 1.10 10.36 2.54
CA TYR A 99 2.36 11.00 2.18
C TYR A 99 3.48 9.98 2.34
N ALA A 100 4.41 9.97 1.39
CA ALA A 100 5.66 9.23 1.49
C ALA A 100 6.84 10.19 1.38
N GLU A 101 7.88 9.92 2.17
CA GLU A 101 9.17 10.60 2.07
C GLU A 101 10.24 9.51 1.83
N PRO A 102 10.74 9.39 0.58
CA PRO A 102 11.66 8.33 0.20
C PRO A 102 13.06 8.66 0.70
N TYR A 103 13.69 7.70 1.37
CA TYR A 103 15.10 7.74 1.73
C TYR A 103 15.77 6.50 1.13
N TYR A 104 16.85 6.71 0.36
CA TYR A 104 17.54 5.62 -0.34
C TYR A 104 18.45 4.82 0.60
N ASP A 105 19.27 5.53 1.40
CA ASP A 105 20.23 4.93 2.33
C ASP A 105 19.67 4.69 3.74
N ASP A 106 18.45 5.16 4.00
CA ASP A 106 17.80 5.07 5.32
C ASP A 106 16.31 4.68 5.18
N SER A 107 15.56 4.75 6.28
CA SER A 107 14.17 4.34 6.33
C SER A 107 13.26 5.40 5.73
N SER A 108 12.58 5.04 4.64
CA SER A 108 11.49 5.82 4.06
C SER A 108 10.36 6.00 5.08
N ALA A 109 9.85 7.22 5.21
CA ALA A 109 8.75 7.52 6.13
C ALA A 109 7.43 7.56 5.36
N VAL A 110 6.38 6.93 5.91
CA VAL A 110 5.04 7.00 5.36
C VAL A 110 4.02 7.43 6.41
N LEU A 111 3.07 8.24 5.98
CA LEU A 111 2.04 8.85 6.81
C LEU A 111 0.68 8.71 6.15
N ILE A 112 -0.35 8.38 6.95
CA ILE A 112 -1.76 8.45 6.54
C ILE A 112 -2.48 9.32 7.55
N VAL A 113 -3.22 10.32 7.07
CA VAL A 113 -3.89 11.33 7.89
C VAL A 113 -5.34 11.50 7.49
N ASP A 114 -6.19 11.80 8.46
CA ASP A 114 -7.51 12.37 8.22
C ASP A 114 -7.39 13.90 8.17
N ARG A 115 -7.62 14.49 6.99
CA ARG A 115 -7.45 15.93 6.75
C ARG A 115 -8.51 16.79 7.43
N GLU A 116 -9.72 16.26 7.58
CA GLU A 116 -10.83 16.98 8.24
C GLU A 116 -10.44 17.32 9.68
N THR A 117 -9.96 16.31 10.41
CA THR A 117 -9.64 16.46 11.82
C THR A 117 -8.16 16.68 12.10
N ARG A 118 -7.32 16.67 11.07
CA ARG A 118 -5.85 16.76 11.16
C ARG A 118 -5.26 15.67 12.08
N THR A 119 -5.85 14.48 12.05
CA THR A 119 -5.44 13.35 12.89
C THR A 119 -4.54 12.42 12.10
N LEU A 120 -3.38 12.07 12.67
CA LEU A 120 -2.52 11.01 12.14
C LEU A 120 -3.17 9.64 12.40
N LEU A 121 -3.45 8.91 11.32
CA LEU A 121 -4.05 7.56 11.39
C LEU A 121 -2.97 6.48 11.42
N CYS A 122 -1.92 6.65 10.62
CA CYS A 122 -0.81 5.71 10.53
C CYS A 122 0.50 6.46 10.31
N LYS A 123 1.57 6.01 10.97
CA LYS A 123 2.94 6.40 10.70
C LYS A 123 3.83 5.16 10.76
N LYS A 124 4.54 4.91 9.67
CA LYS A 124 5.47 3.78 9.57
C LYS A 124 6.76 4.24 8.91
N TYR A 125 7.80 3.47 9.18
CA TYR A 125 9.10 3.60 8.56
C TYR A 125 9.43 2.28 7.88
N ILE A 126 10.00 2.33 6.68
CA ILE A 126 10.41 1.15 5.94
C ILE A 126 11.80 1.35 5.38
N LYS A 127 12.69 0.42 5.70
CA LYS A 127 13.98 0.32 5.01
C LYS A 127 13.76 -0.51 3.75
N THR A 128 13.96 0.12 2.60
CA THR A 128 13.69 -0.53 1.30
C THR A 128 14.92 -1.17 0.67
N TYR A 129 16.11 -0.90 1.21
CA TYR A 129 17.35 -1.54 0.77
C TYR A 129 17.32 -3.04 1.12
N HIS A 130 17.44 -3.90 0.10
CA HIS A 130 17.28 -5.37 0.23
C HIS A 130 15.95 -5.78 0.87
N LEU A 131 14.87 -5.08 0.50
CA LEU A 131 13.54 -5.48 0.91
C LEU A 131 13.17 -6.79 0.20
N ASP A 132 12.79 -7.79 0.99
CA ASP A 132 12.34 -9.08 0.51
C ASP A 132 10.81 -9.19 0.56
N LYS A 133 10.28 -10.29 0.02
CA LYS A 133 8.85 -10.56 0.00
C LYS A 133 8.20 -10.58 1.38
N GLU A 134 8.90 -11.08 2.41
CA GLU A 134 8.39 -11.11 3.78
C GLU A 134 8.34 -9.70 4.40
N GLY A 135 9.33 -8.87 4.06
CA GLY A 135 9.36 -7.45 4.38
C GLY A 135 8.20 -6.69 3.76
N VAL A 136 7.93 -6.91 2.47
CA VAL A 136 6.77 -6.32 1.77
C VAL A 136 5.46 -6.75 2.44
N GLU A 137 5.27 -8.05 2.66
CA GLU A 137 4.06 -8.60 3.29
C GLU A 137 3.80 -7.96 4.66
N ARG A 138 4.81 -7.98 5.54
CA ARG A 138 4.70 -7.40 6.89
C ARG A 138 4.41 -5.91 6.84
N PHE A 139 5.05 -5.18 5.92
CA PHE A 139 4.82 -3.75 5.79
C PHE A 139 3.38 -3.44 5.38
N LEU A 140 2.84 -4.13 4.38
CA LEU A 140 1.46 -3.95 3.93
C LEU A 140 0.47 -4.29 5.04
N GLU A 141 0.67 -5.42 5.74
CA GLU A 141 -0.14 -5.80 6.90
C GLU A 141 -0.16 -4.71 7.97
N ASP A 142 1.02 -4.22 8.34
CA ASP A 142 1.21 -3.24 9.39
C ASP A 142 0.55 -1.90 9.08
N VAL A 143 0.67 -1.42 7.84
CA VAL A 143 0.07 -0.16 7.39
C VAL A 143 -1.45 -0.27 7.38
N VAL A 144 -2.01 -1.37 6.84
CA VAL A 144 -3.47 -1.60 6.85
C VAL A 144 -4.01 -1.67 8.26
N LYS A 145 -3.36 -2.46 9.14
CA LYS A 145 -3.79 -2.62 10.53
C LYS A 145 -3.74 -1.30 11.30
N SER A 146 -2.63 -0.56 11.19
CA SER A 146 -2.49 0.73 11.89
C SER A 146 -3.50 1.76 11.39
N THR A 147 -3.80 1.75 10.08
CA THR A 147 -4.81 2.64 9.49
C THR A 147 -6.22 2.28 9.99
N CYS A 148 -6.55 0.99 10.04
CA CYS A 148 -7.80 0.50 10.65
C CYS A 148 -7.96 0.98 12.10
N ASP A 149 -6.91 0.82 12.91
CA ASP A 149 -6.91 1.23 14.32
C ASP A 149 -7.07 2.76 14.45
N GLY A 150 -6.38 3.54 13.60
CA GLY A 150 -6.52 4.99 13.54
C GLY A 150 -7.94 5.44 13.20
N ILE A 151 -8.59 4.79 12.23
CA ILE A 151 -9.99 5.06 11.86
C ILE A 151 -10.92 4.77 13.03
N ASP A 152 -10.75 3.64 13.72
CA ASP A 152 -11.59 3.27 14.88
C ASP A 152 -11.46 4.28 16.02
N LEU A 153 -10.24 4.72 16.32
CA LEU A 153 -9.98 5.74 17.33
C LEU A 153 -10.65 7.06 16.97
N LEU A 154 -10.56 7.47 15.70
CA LEU A 154 -11.21 8.68 15.22
C LEU A 154 -12.74 8.61 15.35
N ARG A 155 -13.35 7.48 15.00
CA ARG A 155 -14.79 7.24 15.14
C ARG A 155 -15.24 7.26 16.59
N LYS A 156 -14.50 6.57 17.48
CA LYS A 156 -14.77 6.60 18.93
C LYS A 156 -14.72 8.03 19.47
N ARG A 157 -13.76 8.86 19.02
CA ARG A 157 -13.69 10.28 19.39
C ARG A 157 -14.89 11.07 18.90
N LYS A 158 -15.33 10.86 17.64
CA LYS A 158 -16.52 11.53 17.09
C LYS A 158 -17.80 11.13 17.85
N ASN A 159 -17.96 9.85 18.19
CA ASN A 159 -19.16 9.35 18.89
C ASN A 159 -19.17 9.67 20.39
N GLY A 160 -18.00 9.69 21.05
CA GLY A 160 -17.87 10.09 22.46
C GLY A 160 -17.99 11.60 22.70
N GLY A 161 -18.00 12.41 21.63
CA GLY A 161 -18.28 13.85 21.71
C GLY A 161 -19.76 14.22 21.62
N VAL A 162 -20.66 13.24 21.46
CA VAL A 162 -22.12 13.45 21.35
C VAL A 162 -22.83 13.38 22.71
N GLU A 163 -22.10 13.14 23.81
CA GLU A 163 -22.62 13.40 25.16
C GLU A 163 -22.31 14.84 25.58
N LYS A 164 -23.20 15.77 25.22
CA LYS A 164 -23.63 16.93 26.03
C LYS A 164 -24.71 17.75 25.34
#